data_AF-A0A2N1R1C5-F1
#
_entry.id   AF-A0A2N1R1C5-F1
#
_cell.length_a   1.000
_cell.length_b   1.000
_cell.length_c   1.000
_cell.angle_alpha   90.00
_cell.angle_beta   90.00
_cell.angle_gamma   90.00
#
_symmetry.space_group_name_H-M   'P 1'
#
loop_
_entity.id
_entity.type
_entity.pdbx_description
1 polymer ?
#
loop_
_entity_poly.entity_id
_entity_poly.type
_entity_poly.pdbx_seq_one_letter_code
_entity_poly.pdbx_strand_id
1 'polypeptide(L)'
;MRPRANFQYISAIALSVFGVLFLIWMSLGIGIIGEDENPKNAVYASVVLIGIAGTILSRRKPAGMALTLFTMALAQAVIAIISIILKAGMPWSPPAELLGLNGIFIVIFTGSGLLFRRACKE
;
A
#
# COMPACT_ATOMS: atom_id res chain seq x y z
N MET A 1 11.79 6.60 -24.63
CA MET A 1 11.40 7.34 -23.40
C MET A 1 12.54 8.27 -23.01
N ARG A 2 12.22 9.49 -22.54
CA ARG A 2 13.25 10.42 -22.02
C ARG A 2 13.94 9.80 -20.77
N PRO A 3 15.22 10.08 -20.50
CA PRO A 3 15.94 9.48 -19.37
C PRO A 3 15.27 9.68 -18.01
N ARG A 4 14.63 10.85 -17.79
CA ARG A 4 13.90 11.19 -16.56
C ARG A 4 12.62 10.37 -16.38
N ALA A 5 11.81 10.22 -17.43
CA ALA A 5 10.62 9.39 -17.42
C ALA A 5 10.94 7.91 -17.13
N ASN A 6 12.07 7.42 -17.64
CA ASN A 6 12.52 6.05 -17.37
C ASN A 6 12.93 5.86 -15.91
N PHE A 7 13.67 6.81 -15.33
CA PHE A 7 14.04 6.77 -13.92
C PHE A 7 12.81 6.81 -13.01
N GLN A 8 11.88 7.74 -13.24
CA GLN A 8 10.64 7.84 -12.46
C GLN A 8 9.82 6.55 -12.53
N TYR A 9 9.71 5.94 -13.71
CA TYR A 9 8.98 4.69 -13.91
C TYR A 9 9.63 3.52 -13.14
N ILE A 10 10.95 3.36 -13.21
CA ILE A 10 11.67 2.30 -12.49
C ILE A 10 11.59 2.52 -10.98
N SER A 11 11.77 3.76 -10.50
CA SER A 11 11.63 4.08 -9.08
C SER A 11 10.20 3.80 -8.58
N ALA A 12 9.18 4.09 -9.39
CA ALA A 12 7.80 3.80 -9.04
C ALA A 12 7.56 2.28 -8.91
N ILE A 13 8.09 1.47 -9.83
CA ILE A 13 8.02 0.01 -9.75
C ILE A 13 8.73 -0.48 -8.49
N ALA A 14 9.98 -0.08 -8.28
CA ALA A 14 10.79 -0.53 -7.15
C ALA A 14 10.10 -0.21 -5.82
N LEU A 15 9.59 1.02 -5.66
CA LEU A 15 8.91 1.46 -4.44
C LEU A 15 7.56 0.75 -4.24
N SER A 16 6.82 0.47 -5.32
CA SER A 16 5.56 -0.28 -5.26
C SER A 16 5.79 -1.73 -4.85
N VAL A 17 6.76 -2.40 -5.47
CA VAL A 17 7.11 -3.79 -5.16
C VAL A 17 7.62 -3.90 -3.73
N PHE A 18 8.50 -2.99 -3.32
CA PHE A 18 8.94 -2.89 -1.92
C PHE A 18 7.75 -2.73 -0.97
N GLY A 19 6.84 -1.79 -1.25
CA GLY A 19 5.66 -1.57 -0.41
C GLY A 19 4.76 -2.79 -0.27
N VAL A 20 4.54 -3.55 -1.35
CA VAL A 20 3.73 -4.77 -1.33
C VAL A 20 4.42 -5.90 -0.56
N LEU A 21 5.71 -6.14 -0.82
CA LEU A 21 6.47 -7.18 -0.13
C LEU A 21 6.60 -6.87 1.37
N PHE A 22 6.85 -5.60 1.70
CA PHE A 22 6.90 -5.12 3.07
C PHE A 22 5.55 -5.28 3.77
N LEU A 23 4.44 -4.99 3.07
CA LEU A 23 3.09 -5.19 3.61
C LEU A 23 2.81 -6.67 3.91
N ILE A 24 3.17 -7.57 2.99
CA ILE A 24 3.00 -9.01 3.18
C ILE A 24 3.81 -9.49 4.39
N TRP A 25 5.09 -9.09 4.47
CA TRP A 25 5.96 -9.47 5.58
C TRP A 25 5.45 -8.95 6.93
N MET A 26 5.06 -7.67 7.00
CA MET A 26 4.48 -7.09 8.22
C MET A 26 3.16 -7.79 8.60
N SER A 27 2.30 -8.10 7.62
CA SER A 27 0.99 -8.70 7.89
C SER A 27 1.08 -10.17 8.33
N LEU A 28 2.06 -10.93 7.84
CA LEU A 28 2.20 -12.36 8.13
C LEU A 28 3.16 -12.66 9.29
N GLY A 29 4.17 -11.81 9.50
CA GLY A 29 5.19 -12.02 10.53
C GLY A 29 4.87 -11.26 11.81
N ILE A 30 5.09 -9.94 11.77
CA ILE A 30 5.03 -9.08 12.97
C ILE A 30 3.58 -8.81 13.40
N GLY A 31 2.65 -8.77 12.44
CA GLY A 31 1.29 -8.29 12.69
C GLY A 31 1.23 -6.76 12.69
N ILE A 32 0.21 -6.21 12.06
CA ILE A 32 -0.07 -4.77 12.06
C ILE A 32 -1.21 -4.46 13.03
N ILE A 33 -2.16 -5.39 13.20
CA ILE A 33 -3.30 -5.27 14.10
C ILE A 33 -3.27 -6.38 15.14
N GLY A 34 -3.14 -6.00 16.41
CA GLY A 34 -3.25 -6.92 17.54
C GLY A 34 -1.95 -7.65 17.83
N GLU A 35 -2.06 -8.80 18.48
CA GLU A 35 -0.92 -9.70 18.72
C GLU A 35 -0.29 -10.25 17.43
N ASP A 36 0.93 -10.76 17.55
CA ASP A 36 1.64 -11.44 16.47
C ASP A 36 0.77 -12.57 15.89
N GLU A 37 0.83 -12.77 14.57
CA GLU A 37 0.05 -13.78 13.85
C GLU A 37 -1.49 -13.68 13.99
N ASN A 38 -2.02 -12.51 14.40
CA ASN A 38 -3.47 -12.35 14.54
C ASN A 38 -4.20 -12.47 13.19
N PRO A 39 -5.28 -13.28 13.09
CA PRO A 39 -6.04 -13.47 11.85
C PRO A 39 -6.64 -12.18 11.29
N LYS A 40 -6.79 -11.12 12.11
CA LYS A 40 -7.23 -9.79 11.64
C LYS A 40 -6.30 -9.21 10.57
N ASN A 41 -5.02 -9.57 10.56
CA ASN A 41 -4.07 -9.12 9.55
C ASN A 41 -4.38 -9.64 8.13
N ALA A 42 -5.27 -10.64 7.99
CA ALA A 42 -5.77 -11.08 6.69
C ALA A 42 -6.48 -9.96 5.92
N VAL A 43 -6.98 -8.92 6.59
CA VAL A 43 -7.58 -7.75 5.93
C VAL A 43 -6.60 -7.07 4.97
N TYR A 44 -5.29 -7.10 5.24
CA TYR A 44 -4.28 -6.51 4.36
C TYR A 44 -4.07 -7.29 3.06
N ALA A 45 -4.50 -8.56 2.99
CA ALA A 45 -4.54 -9.30 1.74
C ALA A 45 -5.47 -8.61 0.71
N SER A 46 -6.51 -7.92 1.17
CA SER A 46 -7.39 -7.13 0.29
C SER A 46 -6.63 -6.03 -0.46
N VAL A 47 -5.67 -5.36 0.21
CA VAL A 47 -4.83 -4.32 -0.40
C VAL A 47 -3.94 -4.92 -1.49
N VAL A 48 -3.35 -6.09 -1.23
CA VAL A 48 -2.54 -6.82 -2.22
C VAL A 48 -3.39 -7.24 -3.42
N LEU A 49 -4.60 -7.76 -3.17
CA LEU A 49 -5.54 -8.15 -4.22
C LEU A 49 -5.95 -6.96 -5.10
N ILE A 50 -6.18 -5.77 -4.51
CA ILE A 50 -6.42 -4.53 -5.26
C ILE A 50 -5.22 -4.23 -6.16
N GLY A 51 -3.99 -4.36 -5.65
CA GLY A 51 -2.77 -4.17 -6.43
C GLY A 51 -2.66 -5.13 -7.63
N ILE A 52 -2.93 -6.42 -7.41
CA ILE A 52 -2.91 -7.44 -8.47
C ILE A 52 -3.98 -7.15 -9.52
N ALA A 53 -5.24 -6.98 -9.08
CA ALA A 53 -6.37 -6.71 -9.96
C ALA A 53 -6.15 -5.42 -10.77
N GLY A 54 -5.74 -4.34 -10.10
CA GLY A 54 -5.44 -3.08 -10.76
C GLY A 54 -4.28 -3.16 -11.74
N THR A 55 -3.25 -3.98 -11.47
CA THR A 55 -2.15 -4.23 -12.41
C THR A 55 -2.62 -4.94 -13.69
N ILE A 56 -3.51 -5.93 -13.53
CA ILE A 56 -4.10 -6.66 -14.66
C ILE A 56 -5.00 -5.73 -15.48
N LEU A 57 -5.93 -5.02 -14.82
CA LEU A 57 -6.90 -4.13 -15.45
C LEU A 57 -6.24 -2.93 -16.14
N SER A 58 -5.17 -2.38 -15.56
CA SER A 58 -4.42 -1.26 -16.14
C SER A 58 -3.56 -1.64 -17.35
N ARG A 59 -3.41 -2.94 -17.65
CA ARG A 59 -2.50 -3.47 -18.69
C ARG A 59 -1.08 -2.90 -18.56
N ARG A 60 -0.61 -2.69 -17.33
CA ARG A 60 0.71 -2.10 -17.00
C ARG A 60 0.93 -0.67 -17.56
N LYS A 61 -0.13 0.07 -17.90
CA LYS A 61 -0.01 1.46 -18.32
C LYS A 61 0.27 2.36 -17.10
N PRO A 62 1.19 3.36 -17.17
CA PRO A 62 1.54 4.17 -16.01
C PRO A 62 0.35 4.91 -15.38
N ALA A 63 -0.57 5.45 -16.19
CA ALA A 63 -1.78 6.11 -15.69
C ALA A 63 -2.68 5.17 -14.88
N GLY A 64 -2.85 3.92 -15.33
CA GLY A 64 -3.65 2.93 -14.60
C GLY A 64 -2.94 2.42 -13.35
N MET A 65 -1.62 2.26 -13.38
CA MET A 65 -0.82 1.91 -12.19
C MET A 65 -0.89 3.00 -11.12
N ALA A 66 -0.88 4.28 -11.52
CA ALA A 66 -1.05 5.40 -10.59
C ALA A 66 -2.41 5.32 -9.87
N LEU A 67 -3.49 5.07 -10.60
CA LEU A 67 -4.82 4.90 -10.02
C LEU A 67 -4.86 3.69 -9.07
N THR A 68 -4.32 2.55 -9.48
CA THR A 68 -4.23 1.34 -8.64
C THR A 68 -3.57 1.63 -7.30
N LEU A 69 -2.44 2.33 -7.31
CA LEU A 69 -1.70 2.66 -6.10
C LEU A 69 -2.43 3.66 -5.20
N PHE A 70 -3.14 4.64 -5.77
CA PHE A 70 -4.01 5.51 -4.99
C PHE A 70 -5.17 4.75 -4.36
N THR A 71 -5.76 3.77 -5.08
CA THR A 71 -6.80 2.90 -4.53
C THR A 71 -6.26 2.03 -3.39
N MET A 72 -5.03 1.50 -3.51
CA MET A 72 -4.38 0.77 -2.42
C MET A 72 -4.12 1.65 -1.20
N ALA A 73 -3.66 2.90 -1.40
CA ALA A 73 -3.47 3.87 -0.32
C ALA A 73 -4.79 4.22 0.37
N LEU A 74 -5.88 4.38 -0.40
CA LEU A 74 -7.21 4.60 0.15
C LEU A 74 -7.69 3.40 0.97
N ALA A 75 -7.50 2.17 0.46
CA ALA A 75 -7.83 0.96 1.18
C ALA A 75 -7.07 0.86 2.52
N GLN A 76 -5.78 1.19 2.51
CA GLN A 76 -4.96 1.29 3.73
C GLN A 76 -5.54 2.29 4.75
N ALA A 77 -5.91 3.50 4.29
CA ALA A 77 -6.51 4.50 5.16
C ALA A 77 -7.85 4.02 5.76
N VAL A 78 -8.69 3.37 4.96
CA VAL A 78 -9.97 2.80 5.41
C VAL A 78 -9.74 1.72 6.47
N ILE A 79 -8.79 0.80 6.24
CA ILE A 79 -8.45 -0.25 7.21
C ILE A 79 -7.96 0.36 8.53
N ALA A 80 -7.09 1.37 8.48
CA ALA A 80 -6.59 2.06 9.67
C ALA A 80 -7.73 2.70 10.47
N ILE A 81 -8.60 3.45 9.81
CA ILE A 81 -9.74 4.13 10.44
C ILE A 81 -10.68 3.11 11.10
N ILE A 82 -11.06 2.06 10.37
CA ILE A 82 -11.95 1.02 10.90
C ILE A 82 -11.30 0.30 12.09
N SER A 83 -10.02 -0.03 12.00
CA SER A 83 -9.29 -0.72 13.08
C SER A 83 -9.23 0.11 14.36
N ILE A 84 -9.07 1.44 14.24
CA ILE A 84 -9.07 2.36 15.37
C ILE A 84 -10.47 2.47 15.98
N ILE A 85 -11.50 2.68 15.16
CA ILE A 85 -12.89 2.81 15.62
C ILE A 85 -13.35 1.55 16.35
N LEU A 86 -13.04 0.37 15.79
CA LEU A 86 -13.42 -0.93 16.38
C LEU A 86 -12.47 -1.38 17.50
N LYS A 87 -11.45 -0.58 17.84
CA LYS A 87 -10.40 -0.94 18.81
C LYS A 87 -9.77 -2.32 18.51
N ALA A 88 -9.66 -2.65 17.22
CA ALA A 88 -9.30 -3.98 16.76
C ALA A 88 -7.90 -4.42 17.19
N GLY A 89 -6.98 -3.47 17.39
CA GLY A 89 -5.62 -3.71 17.83
C GLY A 89 -5.42 -3.79 19.35
N MET A 90 -6.40 -3.40 20.17
CA MET A 90 -6.20 -3.33 21.63
C MET A 90 -6.15 -4.73 22.28
N PRO A 91 -5.36 -4.90 23.37
CA PRO A 91 -4.44 -3.94 23.97
C PRO A 91 -3.06 -3.81 23.27
N TRP A 92 -2.72 -4.68 22.33
CA TRP A 92 -1.37 -4.80 21.78
C TRP A 92 -0.94 -3.65 20.85
N SER A 93 -1.80 -3.25 19.92
CA SER A 93 -1.53 -2.18 18.95
C SER A 93 -2.41 -0.96 19.24
N PRO A 94 -1.94 0.01 20.03
CA PRO A 94 -2.69 1.24 20.31
C PRO A 94 -2.89 2.07 19.04
N PRO A 95 -3.87 3.00 19.03
CA PRO A 95 -4.20 3.78 17.83
C PRO A 95 -3.02 4.51 17.17
N ALA A 96 -2.08 5.02 17.97
CA ALA A 96 -0.90 5.72 17.45
C ALA A 96 0.01 4.79 16.63
N GLU A 97 0.16 3.53 17.05
CA GLU A 97 0.94 2.53 16.32
C GLU A 97 0.24 2.14 15.02
N LEU A 98 -1.08 1.92 15.05
CA LEU A 98 -1.88 1.66 13.86
C LEU A 98 -1.77 2.81 12.85
N LEU A 99 -1.83 4.06 13.31
CA LEU A 99 -1.64 5.23 12.46
C LEU A 99 -0.23 5.28 11.86
N GLY A 100 0.81 4.99 12.66
CA GLY A 100 2.19 4.98 12.19
C GLY A 100 2.43 3.92 11.12
N LEU A 101 2.05 2.67 11.40
CA LEU A 101 2.26 1.54 10.50
C LEU A 101 1.48 1.71 9.19
N ASN A 102 0.16 1.99 9.26
CA ASN A 102 -0.64 2.20 8.06
C ASN A 102 -0.21 3.48 7.31
N GLY A 103 0.20 4.53 8.03
CA GLY A 103 0.72 5.77 7.46
C GLY A 103 1.93 5.58 6.55
N ILE A 104 2.87 4.72 6.94
CA ILE A 104 4.03 4.36 6.12
C ILE A 104 3.58 3.77 4.77
N PHE A 105 2.64 2.82 4.78
CA PHE A 105 2.12 2.22 3.55
C PHE A 105 1.35 3.22 2.68
N ILE A 106 0.56 4.10 3.28
CA ILE A 106 -0.15 5.17 2.57
C ILE A 106 0.84 6.07 1.84
N VAL A 107 1.93 6.46 2.51
CA VAL A 107 2.99 7.30 1.92
C VAL A 107 3.71 6.57 0.78
N ILE A 108 4.06 5.30 0.97
CA ILE A 108 4.73 4.49 -0.05
C ILE A 108 3.85 4.36 -1.31
N PHE A 109 2.59 3.94 -1.15
CA PHE A 109 1.70 3.74 -2.29
C PHE A 109 1.35 5.06 -2.98
N THR A 110 1.06 6.12 -2.22
CA THR A 110 0.82 7.45 -2.80
C THR A 110 2.05 7.98 -3.53
N GLY A 111 3.24 7.86 -2.93
CA GLY A 111 4.51 8.26 -3.53
C GLY A 111 4.77 7.55 -4.86
N SER A 112 4.61 6.22 -4.88
CA SER A 112 4.71 5.43 -6.10
C SER A 112 3.67 5.84 -7.16
N GLY A 113 2.42 6.07 -6.76
CA GLY A 113 1.35 6.50 -7.67
C GLY A 113 1.65 7.86 -8.28
N LEU A 114 2.22 8.79 -7.50
CA LEU A 114 2.69 10.09 -7.99
C LEU A 114 3.84 9.95 -9.00
N LEU A 115 4.78 9.04 -8.78
CA LEU A 115 5.87 8.77 -9.72
C LEU A 115 5.35 8.21 -11.05
N PHE A 116 4.44 7.23 -11.03
CA PHE A 116 3.79 6.74 -12.25
C PHE A 116 3.00 7.83 -12.98
N ARG A 117 2.31 8.70 -12.23
CA ARG A 117 1.57 9.84 -12.81
C ARG A 117 2.50 10.85 -13.48
N ARG A 118 3.71 11.08 -12.93
CA ARG A 118 4.72 11.96 -13.54
C ARG A 118 5.31 11.32 -14.80
N ALA A 119 5.65 10.04 -14.75
CA ALA A 119 6.17 9.31 -15.91
C ALA A 119 5.18 9.26 -17.10
N CYS A 120 3.87 9.40 -16.84
CA CYS A 120 2.85 9.47 -17.87
C CYS A 120 2.73 10.83 -18.57
N LYS A 121 3.24 11.90 -17.95
CA LYS A 121 3.14 13.29 -18.45
C LYS A 121 4.40 13.77 -19.19
N GLU A 122 5.49 13.00 -19.16
CA GLU A 122 6.80 13.32 -19.75
C GLU A 122 7.05 12.68 -21.12
#